data_AF-A0A392MSR6-F1
#
_entry.id   AF-A0A392MSR6-F1
#
_cell.length_a   1.000
_cell.length_b   1.000
_cell.length_c   1.000
_cell.angle_alpha   90.00
_cell.angle_beta   90.00
_cell.angle_gamma   90.00
#
_symmetry.space_group_name_H-M   'P 1'
#
loop_
_entity.id
_entity.type
_entity.pdbx_description
1 polymer ?
#
loop_
_entity_poly.entity_id
_entity_poly.type
_entity_poly.pdbx_seq_one_letter_code
_entity_poly.pdbx_strand_id
1 'polypeptide(L)'
;MIKYQAASPDEAALVIAAKHFGFFFYRRTPTTIYVRESHVEKMGKVQDISYEILNVLEFNSTRKRQSVVCRYPDGRLVLYCKGADTVIYERLSDSNNDIKKITREYLEQFGSSGLRTLCLAYRELHPNVYESWNEKFIQAKSSLQDREKKLDE
;
A
#
# COMPACT_ATOMS: atom_id res chain seq x y z
N MET A 1 -5.38 3.35 25.45
CA MET A 1 -5.31 2.37 24.34
C MET A 1 -5.65 3.09 23.04
N ILE A 2 -4.83 3.01 21.99
CA ILE A 2 -5.15 3.62 20.69
C ILE A 2 -6.26 2.81 20.02
N LYS A 3 -7.33 3.49 19.58
CA LYS A 3 -8.37 2.92 18.72
C LYS A 3 -8.16 3.41 17.30
N TYR A 4 -8.00 2.49 16.34
CA TYR A 4 -7.89 2.84 14.93
C TYR A 4 -9.27 3.19 14.35
N GLN A 5 -9.36 4.36 13.72
CA GLN A 5 -10.51 4.75 12.90
C GLN A 5 -10.09 4.60 11.45
N ALA A 6 -10.82 3.80 10.68
CA ALA A 6 -10.54 3.54 9.28
C ALA A 6 -11.82 3.67 8.45
N ALA A 7 -11.66 3.96 7.16
CA ALA A 7 -12.79 4.12 6.24
C ALA A 7 -13.48 2.77 5.93
N SER A 8 -12.78 1.65 6.13
CA SER A 8 -13.34 0.32 6.01
C SER A 8 -12.90 -0.62 7.12
N PRO A 9 -13.70 -1.65 7.46
CA PRO A 9 -13.34 -2.65 8.46
C PRO A 9 -12.10 -3.47 8.05
N ASP A 10 -11.83 -3.61 6.75
CA ASP A 10 -10.66 -4.35 6.25
C ASP A 10 -9.37 -3.63 6.56
N GLU A 11 -9.36 -2.32 6.36
CA GLU A 11 -8.21 -1.49 6.69
C GLU A 11 -7.92 -1.50 8.19
N ALA A 12 -8.96 -1.41 9.01
CA ALA A 12 -8.82 -1.53 10.45
C ALA A 12 -8.23 -2.90 10.84
N ALA A 13 -8.76 -3.99 10.29
CA ALA A 13 -8.27 -5.35 10.55
C ALA A 13 -6.79 -5.52 10.18
N LEU A 14 -6.38 -5.02 9.00
CA LEU A 14 -4.99 -5.09 8.55
C LEU A 14 -4.04 -4.32 9.48
N VAL A 15 -4.41 -3.11 9.91
CA VAL A 15 -3.58 -2.29 10.82
C VAL A 15 -3.50 -2.91 12.23
N ILE A 16 -4.60 -3.48 12.72
CA ILE A 16 -4.64 -4.20 14.00
C ILE A 16 -3.73 -5.44 13.94
N ALA A 17 -3.82 -6.22 12.86
CA ALA A 17 -2.95 -7.37 12.65
C ALA A 17 -1.48 -6.95 12.60
N ALA A 18 -1.12 -5.92 11.82
CA ALA A 18 0.25 -5.40 11.74
C ALA A 18 0.81 -5.04 13.12
N LYS A 19 -0.01 -4.42 13.98
CA LYS A 19 0.37 -4.13 15.37
C LYS A 19 0.69 -5.41 16.17
N HIS A 20 -0.12 -6.47 16.03
CA HIS A 20 0.16 -7.75 16.69
C HIS A 20 1.44 -8.42 16.20
N PHE A 21 1.84 -8.13 14.96
CA PHE A 21 3.11 -8.58 14.38
C PHE A 21 4.28 -7.62 14.61
N GLY A 22 4.15 -6.66 15.54
CA GLY A 22 5.25 -5.79 15.94
C GLY A 22 5.41 -4.49 15.13
N PHE A 23 4.45 -4.15 14.26
CA PHE A 23 4.42 -2.90 13.50
C PHE A 23 3.32 -1.99 14.02
N PHE A 24 3.65 -1.22 15.05
CA PHE A 24 2.67 -0.35 15.70
C PHE A 24 2.61 1.03 15.04
N PHE A 25 1.62 1.22 14.17
CA PHE A 25 1.28 2.54 13.63
C PHE A 25 0.64 3.39 14.74
N TYR A 26 1.32 4.43 15.22
CA TYR A 26 0.89 5.17 16.42
C TYR A 26 0.63 6.66 16.20
N ARG A 27 1.10 7.23 15.09
CA ARG A 27 0.89 8.65 14.78
C ARG A 27 0.87 8.89 13.28
N ARG A 28 0.04 9.84 12.85
CA ARG A 28 -0.01 10.36 11.47
C ARG A 28 -0.10 11.88 11.48
N THR A 29 0.64 12.51 10.59
CA THR A 29 0.48 13.90 10.15
C THR A 29 -0.06 13.88 8.70
N PRO A 30 -0.40 15.03 8.09
CA PRO A 30 -0.86 15.05 6.70
C PRO A 30 0.11 14.37 5.70
N THR A 31 1.42 14.42 5.96
CA THR A 31 2.47 13.95 5.04
C THR A 31 3.38 12.86 5.61
N THR A 32 3.16 12.40 6.84
CA THR A 32 4.07 11.42 7.49
C THR A 32 3.31 10.47 8.39
N ILE A 33 3.70 9.19 8.38
CA ILE A 33 3.26 8.20 9.37
C ILE A 33 4.43 7.78 10.24
N TYR A 34 4.13 7.43 11.48
CA TYR A 34 5.11 6.95 12.45
C TYR A 34 4.73 5.54 12.88
N VAL A 35 5.66 4.61 12.69
CA VAL A 35 5.51 3.20 13.01
C VAL A 35 6.61 2.82 13.99
N ARG A 36 6.21 2.23 15.11
CA ARG A 36 7.13 1.60 16.05
C ARG A 36 7.31 0.15 15.62
N GLU A 37 8.51 -0.20 15.21
CA GLU A 37 8.86 -1.54 14.73
C GLU A 37 9.61 -2.29 15.83
N SER A 38 9.07 -3.44 16.22
CA SER A 38 9.77 -4.43 17.04
C SER A 38 10.13 -5.62 16.16
N HIS A 39 11.36 -5.60 15.63
CA HIS A 39 11.88 -6.69 14.82
C HIS A 39 12.16 -7.90 15.72
N VAL A 40 11.37 -8.96 15.59
CA VAL A 40 11.58 -10.21 16.34
C VAL A 40 12.98 -10.78 16.07
N GLU A 41 13.48 -10.62 14.85
CA GLU A 41 14.81 -11.09 14.42
C GLU A 41 15.99 -10.21 14.92
N LYS A 42 15.75 -8.94 15.29
CA LYS A 42 16.80 -8.03 15.77
C LYS A 42 16.86 -7.94 17.30
N MET A 43 16.61 -9.05 17.99
CA MET A 43 16.84 -9.17 19.43
C MET A 43 16.05 -8.15 20.26
N GLY A 44 14.80 -7.86 19.86
CA GLY A 44 13.91 -6.96 20.59
C GLY A 44 14.22 -5.47 20.45
N LYS A 45 15.07 -5.06 19.50
CA LYS A 45 15.27 -3.63 19.21
C LYS A 45 13.97 -3.01 18.71
N VAL A 46 13.41 -2.14 19.53
CA VAL A 46 12.27 -1.29 19.20
C VAL A 46 12.81 0.01 18.61
N GLN A 47 12.34 0.37 17.42
CA GLN A 47 12.70 1.62 16.78
C GLN A 47 11.45 2.34 16.25
N ASP A 48 11.41 3.66 16.45
CA ASP A 48 10.39 4.52 15.86
C ASP A 48 10.87 4.97 14.48
N ILE A 49 10.13 4.60 13.43
CA ILE A 49 10.43 4.93 12.04
C ILE A 49 9.34 5.86 11.51
N SER A 50 9.77 6.91 10.81
CA SER A 50 8.89 7.81 10.06
C SER A 50 8.94 7.49 8.57
N TYR A 51 7.77 7.38 7.95
CA TYR A 51 7.63 7.25 6.50
C TYR A 51 6.89 8.48 5.96
N GLU A 52 7.50 9.17 5.00
CA GLU A 52 6.87 10.29 4.31
C GLU A 52 5.87 9.74 3.29
N ILE A 53 4.63 10.21 3.32
CA ILE A 53 3.59 9.85 2.35
C ILE A 53 3.56 10.95 1.28
N LEU A 54 4.03 10.61 0.09
CA LEU A 54 4.16 11.56 -1.02
C LEU A 54 2.85 11.67 -1.80
N ASN A 55 2.23 10.53 -2.12
CA ASN A 55 0.97 10.49 -2.86
C ASN A 55 0.08 9.39 -2.30
N VAL A 56 -1.22 9.67 -2.27
CA VAL A 56 -2.27 8.69 -2.02
C VAL A 56 -3.16 8.64 -3.26
N LEU A 57 -3.23 7.47 -3.88
CA LEU A 57 -4.14 7.17 -4.97
C LEU A 57 -5.30 6.39 -4.37
N GLU A 58 -6.36 7.11 -4.06
CA GLU A 58 -7.53 6.58 -3.35
C GLU A 58 -8.18 5.40 -4.09
N PHE A 59 -8.89 4.59 -3.31
CA PHE A 59 -9.75 3.56 -3.87
C PHE A 59 -10.87 4.19 -4.69
N ASN A 60 -11.13 3.67 -5.89
CA ASN A 60 -12.36 3.92 -6.61
C ASN A 60 -12.88 2.61 -7.23
N SER A 61 -14.17 2.57 -7.55
CA SER A 61 -14.85 1.36 -8.07
C SER A 61 -14.33 0.94 -9.45
N THR A 62 -13.82 1.89 -10.23
CA THR A 62 -13.23 1.66 -11.55
C THR A 62 -11.89 0.92 -11.45
N ARG A 63 -10.98 1.40 -10.59
CA ARG A 63 -9.63 0.88 -10.39
C ARG A 63 -9.59 -0.35 -9.50
N LYS A 64 -10.54 -0.50 -8.57
CA LYS A 64 -10.64 -1.58 -7.56
C LYS A 64 -9.34 -1.84 -6.78
N ARG A 65 -8.54 -0.79 -6.61
CA ARG A 65 -7.27 -0.79 -5.87
C ARG A 65 -7.00 0.58 -5.27
N GLN A 66 -6.18 0.60 -4.24
CA GLN A 66 -5.65 1.80 -3.61
C GLN A 66 -4.12 1.71 -3.60
N SER A 67 -3.44 2.84 -3.73
CA SER A 67 -1.98 2.86 -3.71
C SER A 67 -1.44 4.06 -2.95
N VAL A 68 -0.27 3.89 -2.36
CA VAL A 68 0.48 4.98 -1.72
C VAL A 68 1.90 4.97 -2.23
N VAL A 69 2.45 6.14 -2.51
CA VAL A 69 3.89 6.33 -2.70
C VAL A 69 4.44 6.89 -1.40
N CYS A 70 5.46 6.24 -0.86
CA CYS A 70 6.12 6.68 0.36
C CYS A 70 7.64 6.76 0.20
N ARG A 71 8.26 7.61 1.02
CA ARG A 71 9.71 7.73 1.15
C ARG A 71 10.15 7.21 2.51
N TYR A 72 11.12 6.30 2.47
CA TYR A 72 11.79 5.76 3.65
C TYR A 72 12.83 6.76 4.19
N PRO A 73 13.27 6.63 5.45
CA PRO A 73 14.32 7.49 6.01
C PRO A 73 15.65 7.44 5.25
N ASP A 74 15.94 6.33 4.58
CA ASP A 74 17.12 6.14 3.74
C ASP A 74 16.98 6.74 2.33
N GLY A 75 15.85 7.41 2.05
CA GLY A 75 15.55 8.03 0.77
C GLY A 75 14.89 7.10 -0.26
N ARG A 76 14.75 5.79 0.01
CA ARG A 76 14.08 4.88 -0.91
C ARG A 76 12.62 5.27 -1.11
N LEU A 77 12.19 5.22 -2.37
CA LEU A 77 10.81 5.46 -2.77
C LEU A 77 10.13 4.13 -3.04
N VAL A 78 9.00 3.89 -2.38
CA VAL A 78 8.25 2.64 -2.54
C VAL A 78 6.79 2.93 -2.84
N LEU A 79 6.30 2.36 -3.93
CA LEU A 79 4.89 2.28 -4.25
C LEU A 79 4.31 1.03 -3.61
N TYR A 80 3.34 1.18 -2.72
CA TYR A 80 2.51 0.09 -2.22
C TYR A 80 1.14 0.11 -2.89
N CYS A 81 0.63 -1.06 -3.25
CA CYS A 81 -0.66 -1.23 -3.85
C CYS A 81 -1.43 -2.35 -3.16
N LYS A 82 -2.70 -2.12 -2.83
CA LYS A 82 -3.63 -3.15 -2.36
C LYS A 82 -4.90 -3.13 -3.20
N GLY A 83 -5.46 -4.28 -3.51
CA GLY A 83 -6.69 -4.35 -4.29
C GLY A 83 -7.16 -5.76 -4.58
N ALA A 84 -8.15 -5.86 -5.47
CA ALA A 84 -8.64 -7.15 -5.96
C ALA A 84 -7.52 -7.91 -6.69
N ASP A 85 -7.53 -9.24 -6.55
CA ASP A 85 -6.58 -10.15 -7.17
C ASP A 85 -6.48 -9.97 -8.68
N THR A 86 -7.61 -9.96 -9.40
CA THR A 86 -7.69 -9.73 -10.84
C THR A 86 -6.93 -8.47 -11.27
N VAL A 87 -7.14 -7.36 -10.56
CA VAL A 87 -6.50 -6.08 -10.86
C VAL A 87 -5.00 -6.06 -10.54
N ILE A 88 -4.60 -6.70 -9.44
CA ILE A 88 -3.19 -6.71 -9.01
C ILE A 88 -2.37 -7.65 -9.90
N TYR A 89 -2.86 -8.85 -10.20
CA TYR A 89 -2.13 -9.84 -11.00
C TYR A 89 -1.83 -9.37 -12.43
N GLU A 90 -2.73 -8.63 -13.06
CA GLU A 90 -2.51 -7.99 -14.37
C GLU A 90 -1.34 -6.99 -14.39
N ARG A 91 -0.89 -6.53 -13.22
CA ARG A 91 0.13 -5.48 -13.06
C ARG A 91 1.42 -5.97 -12.43
N LEU A 92 1.52 -7.26 -12.11
CA LEU A 92 2.74 -7.86 -11.60
C LEU A 92 3.73 -8.07 -12.75
N SER A 93 5.03 -7.89 -12.47
CA SER A 93 6.10 -8.26 -13.41
C SER A 93 6.10 -9.76 -13.67
N ASP A 94 6.54 -10.23 -14.84
CA ASP A 94 6.57 -11.66 -15.23
C ASP A 94 7.55 -12.55 -14.44
N SER A 95 8.20 -12.00 -13.40
CA SER A 95 9.05 -12.70 -12.46
C SER A 95 8.26 -13.46 -11.38
N ASN A 96 8.93 -14.37 -10.65
CA ASN A 96 8.39 -15.07 -9.48
C ASN A 96 7.08 -15.86 -9.74
N ASN A 97 7.01 -16.55 -10.88
CA ASN A 97 5.80 -17.25 -11.30
C ASN A 97 5.33 -18.33 -10.31
N ASP A 98 6.26 -18.99 -9.60
CA ASP A 98 5.92 -19.99 -8.59
C ASP A 98 5.19 -19.35 -7.40
N ILE A 99 5.70 -18.24 -6.87
CA ILE A 99 5.06 -17.50 -5.76
C ILE A 99 3.69 -16.99 -6.20
N LYS A 100 3.57 -16.47 -7.42
CA LYS A 100 2.27 -16.04 -7.97
C LYS A 100 1.27 -17.19 -8.04
N LYS A 101 1.70 -18.37 -8.49
CA LYS A 101 0.83 -19.54 -8.60
C LYS A 101 0.34 -19.99 -7.23
N ILE A 102 1.27 -20.19 -6.28
CA ILE A 102 0.96 -20.61 -4.91
C ILE A 102 0.03 -19.59 -4.24
N THR A 103 0.32 -18.29 -4.40
CA THR A 103 -0.52 -17.23 -3.81
C THR A 103 -1.93 -17.25 -4.39
N ARG A 104 -2.09 -17.54 -5.69
CA ARG A 104 -3.41 -17.65 -6.34
C ARG A 104 -4.22 -18.82 -5.77
N GLU A 105 -3.59 -19.98 -5.59
CA GLU A 105 -4.24 -21.15 -4.99
C GLU A 105 -4.77 -20.84 -3.58
N TYR A 106 -3.99 -20.13 -2.75
CA TYR A 106 -4.46 -19.69 -1.43
C TYR A 106 -5.60 -18.66 -1.49
N LEU A 107 -5.58 -17.73 -2.44
CA LEU A 107 -6.66 -16.76 -2.63
C LEU A 107 -7.98 -17.46 -2.97
N GLU A 108 -7.93 -18.47 -3.85
CA GLU A 108 -9.09 -19.30 -4.19
C GLU A 108 -9.59 -20.08 -2.98
N GLN A 109 -8.69 -20.72 -2.23
CA GLN A 109 -9.04 -21.47 -1.01
C GLN A 109 -9.70 -20.59 0.05
N PHE A 110 -9.15 -19.41 0.31
CA PHE A 110 -9.71 -18.45 1.28
C PHE A 110 -11.06 -17.91 0.81
N GLY A 111 -11.19 -17.59 -0.48
CA GLY A 111 -12.45 -17.17 -1.08
C GLY A 111 -13.54 -18.24 -0.96
N SER A 112 -13.23 -19.51 -1.27
CA SER A 112 -14.14 -20.65 -1.09
C SER A 112 -14.54 -20.89 0.37
N SER A 113 -13.71 -20.45 1.31
CA SER A 113 -14.00 -20.51 2.76
C SER A 113 -14.78 -19.30 3.28
N GLY A 114 -15.20 -18.37 2.39
CA GLY A 114 -15.96 -17.18 2.76
C GLY A 114 -15.12 -16.03 3.33
N LEU A 115 -13.79 -16.11 3.26
CA LEU A 115 -12.91 -15.04 3.71
C LEU A 115 -12.79 -13.96 2.63
N ARG A 116 -12.79 -12.69 3.06
CA ARG A 116 -12.47 -11.58 2.17
C ARG A 116 -10.96 -11.52 1.95
N THR A 117 -10.54 -11.51 0.70
CA THR A 117 -9.14 -11.51 0.29
C THR A 117 -8.75 -10.17 -0.35
N LEU A 118 -7.49 -9.78 -0.16
CA LEU A 118 -6.86 -8.66 -0.84
C LEU A 118 -5.46 -9.07 -1.27
N CYS A 119 -5.06 -8.64 -2.46
CA CYS A 119 -3.68 -8.76 -2.91
C CYS A 119 -2.91 -7.49 -2.57
N LEU A 120 -1.72 -7.67 -2.00
CA LEU A 120 -0.78 -6.59 -1.73
C LEU A 120 0.45 -6.76 -2.63
N ALA A 121 0.88 -5.68 -3.26
CA ALA A 121 2.07 -5.63 -4.09
C ALA A 121 2.86 -4.36 -3.79
N TYR A 122 4.17 -4.39 -4.05
CA TYR A 122 5.00 -3.20 -3.94
C TYR A 122 6.01 -3.14 -5.07
N ARG A 123 6.54 -1.94 -5.30
CA ARG A 123 7.64 -1.68 -6.23
C ARG A 123 8.51 -0.56 -5.69
N GLU A 124 9.82 -0.78 -5.61
CA GLU A 124 10.78 0.30 -5.41
C GLU A 124 10.87 1.17 -6.69
N LEU A 125 10.82 2.48 -6.50
CA LEU A 125 10.83 3.46 -7.58
C LEU A 125 12.19 4.14 -7.65
N HIS A 126 12.74 4.22 -8.85
CA HIS A 126 13.88 5.08 -9.10
C HIS A 126 13.44 6.56 -8.99
N PRO A 127 14.23 7.46 -8.36
CA PRO A 127 13.88 8.87 -8.18
C PRO A 127 13.38 9.56 -9.46
N ASN A 128 14.11 9.44 -10.58
CA ASN A 128 13.74 10.04 -11.86
C ASN A 128 12.38 9.56 -12.40
N VAL A 129 12.04 8.27 -12.17
CA VAL A 129 10.75 7.70 -12.58
C VAL A 129 9.62 8.31 -11.75
N TYR A 130 9.84 8.44 -10.43
CA TYR A 130 8.87 9.06 -9.55
C TYR A 130 8.66 10.54 -9.87
N GLU A 131 9.72 11.30 -10.09
CA GLU A 131 9.65 12.74 -10.40
C GLU A 131 8.85 12.99 -11.68
N SER A 132 9.21 12.29 -12.77
CA SER A 132 8.50 12.37 -14.06
C SER A 132 7.02 11.97 -13.95
N TRP A 133 6.70 11.00 -13.09
CA TRP A 133 5.33 10.58 -12.85
C TRP A 133 4.56 11.60 -12.00
N ASN A 134 5.20 12.15 -10.97
CA ASN A 134 4.56 13.08 -10.04
C ASN A 134 4.21 14.42 -10.70
N GLU A 135 5.01 14.89 -11.66
CA GLU A 135 4.66 16.05 -12.49
C GLU A 135 3.32 15.85 -13.20
N LYS A 136 3.14 14.70 -13.85
CA LYS A 136 1.89 14.33 -14.52
C LYS A 136 0.74 14.20 -13.54
N PHE A 137 1.00 13.60 -12.37
CA PHE A 137 -0.01 13.45 -11.32
C PHE A 137 -0.49 14.80 -10.79
N ILE A 138 0.41 15.76 -10.55
CA ILE A 138 0.05 17.12 -10.12
C ILE A 138 -0.80 17.82 -11.18
N GLN A 139 -0.39 17.73 -12.45
CA GLN A 139 -1.15 18.29 -13.57
C GLN A 139 -2.56 17.69 -13.63
N ALA A 140 -2.69 16.36 -13.58
CA ALA A 140 -3.97 15.67 -13.57
C ALA A 140 -4.84 16.10 -12.38
N LYS A 141 -4.27 16.18 -11.17
CA LYS A 141 -4.98 16.59 -9.94
C LYS A 141 -5.47 18.04 -9.98
N SER A 142 -4.72 18.93 -10.64
CA SER A 142 -5.11 20.34 -10.83
C SER A 142 -6.11 20.58 -11.96
N SER A 143 -6.40 19.55 -12.77
CA SER A 143 -7.33 19.67 -13.90
C SER A 143 -8.77 19.91 -13.41
N LEU A 144 -9.42 20.95 -13.96
CA LEU A 144 -10.81 21.27 -13.67
C LEU A 144 -11.80 20.36 -14.43
N GLN A 145 -11.37 19.79 -15.56
CA GLN A 145 -12.15 18.86 -16.39
C GLN A 145 -11.55 17.47 -16.35
N ASP A 146 -12.40 16.44 -16.35
CA ASP A 146 -12.04 15.01 -16.44
C ASP A 146 -10.98 14.55 -15.43
N ARG A 147 -10.93 15.19 -14.24
CA ARG A 147 -9.92 14.93 -13.21
C ARG A 147 -9.82 13.46 -12.83
N GLU A 148 -10.94 12.79 -12.61
CA GLU A 148 -10.97 11.38 -12.23
C GLU A 148 -10.40 10.48 -13.33
N LYS A 149 -10.78 10.73 -14.58
CA LYS A 149 -10.26 10.00 -15.73
C LYS A 149 -8.75 10.21 -15.91
N LYS A 150 -8.27 11.44 -15.80
CA LYS A 150 -6.82 11.77 -15.90
C LYS A 150 -5.98 11.20 -14.75
N LEU A 151 -6.58 10.92 -13.60
CA LEU A 151 -5.91 10.28 -12.47
C LEU A 151 -5.88 8.74 -12.60
N ASP A 152 -6.78 8.19 -13.40
CA ASP A 152 -6.88 6.75 -13.67
C ASP A 152 -5.97 6.30 -14.84
N GLU A 153 -5.70 7.19 -15.80
CA GLU A 153 -4.77 7.05 -16.95
C GLU A 153 -3.29 7.21 -16.56
#